data_AF-K2FBM1-F1
#
_entry.id   AF-K2FBM1-F1
#
_cell.length_a   1.000
_cell.length_b   1.000
_cell.length_c   1.000
_cell.angle_alpha   90.00
_cell.angle_beta   90.00
_cell.angle_gamma   90.00
#
_symmetry.space_group_name_H-M   'P 1'
#
loop_
_entity.id
_entity.type
_entity.pdbx_description
1 polymer ?
#
loop_
_entity_poly.entity_id
_entity_poly.type
_entity_poly.pdbx_seq_one_letter_code
_entity_poly.pdbx_strand_id
1 'polypeptide(L)'
;MKVALEENIEKENQVVYILSRIREYLESKELKKDFPIMNFFCNWALHIKIEDTKPVEWLIKTIVYSKENISTDIIIATFYSAFNDFIGKVWLPMGILEDNNFKIFKFLLLDIYSSTPLIIKTFNKIEIEIIKNEKTCDYNIFVSGKWK
;
A
#
# COMPACT_ATOMS: atom_id res chain seq x y z
N MET A 1 17.15 -6.53 -3.82
CA MET A 1 16.42 -5.25 -3.73
C MET A 1 16.89 -4.28 -4.81
N LYS A 2 18.18 -3.90 -4.89
CA LYS A 2 18.69 -3.02 -5.97
C LYS A 2 18.30 -3.47 -7.39
N VAL A 3 18.60 -4.73 -7.74
CA VAL A 3 18.26 -5.31 -9.05
C VAL A 3 16.76 -5.21 -9.38
N ALA A 4 15.89 -5.48 -8.40
CA ALA A 4 14.44 -5.42 -8.60
C ALA A 4 13.88 -4.01 -8.80
N LEU A 5 14.61 -2.98 -8.34
CA LEU A 5 14.23 -1.57 -8.49
C LEU A 5 14.75 -0.96 -9.80
N GLU A 6 15.63 -1.68 -10.50
CA GLU A 6 16.23 -1.28 -11.78
C GLU A 6 15.58 -1.98 -12.98
N GLU A 7 14.78 -3.03 -12.74
CA GLU A 7 14.03 -3.74 -13.77
C GLU A 7 12.71 -3.06 -14.10
N ASN A 8 12.28 -3.18 -15.36
CA ASN A 8 10.93 -2.76 -15.77
C ASN A 8 9.88 -3.61 -15.04
N ILE A 9 8.88 -2.93 -14.50
CA ILE A 9 7.80 -3.56 -13.74
C ILE A 9 6.64 -3.84 -14.69
N GLU A 10 6.27 -5.12 -14.80
CA GLU A 10 5.26 -5.60 -15.73
C GLU A 10 4.20 -6.48 -15.05
N LYS A 11 4.52 -7.05 -13.87
CA LYS A 11 3.70 -8.07 -13.22
C LYS A 11 3.57 -7.86 -11.72
N GLU A 12 2.45 -8.28 -11.14
CA GLU A 12 2.16 -8.18 -9.71
C GLU A 12 3.24 -8.83 -8.84
N ASN A 13 3.76 -9.99 -9.25
CA ASN A 13 4.78 -10.70 -8.48
C ASN A 13 6.08 -9.88 -8.30
N GLN A 14 6.41 -8.98 -9.24
CA GLN A 14 7.55 -8.07 -9.09
C GLN A 14 7.27 -7.02 -8.01
N VAL A 15 6.06 -6.47 -7.96
CA VAL A 15 5.63 -5.52 -6.92
C VAL A 15 5.60 -6.19 -5.54
N VAL A 16 5.01 -7.38 -5.44
CA VAL A 16 5.02 -8.17 -4.19
C VAL A 16 6.46 -8.46 -3.75
N TYR A 17 7.33 -8.83 -4.69
CA TYR A 17 8.75 -9.05 -4.40
C TYR A 17 9.41 -7.77 -3.85
N ILE A 18 9.22 -6.62 -4.48
CA ILE A 18 9.75 -5.33 -4.00
C ILE A 18 9.28 -5.04 -2.57
N LEU A 19 7.97 -5.12 -2.30
CA LEU A 19 7.40 -4.86 -0.97
C LEU A 19 7.91 -5.85 0.07
N SER A 20 8.08 -7.13 -0.28
CA SER A 20 8.67 -8.14 0.60
C SER A 20 10.13 -7.84 0.94
N ARG A 21 10.92 -7.38 -0.04
CA ARG A 21 12.33 -7.00 0.15
C ARG A 21 12.46 -5.73 0.99
N ILE A 22 11.56 -4.76 0.83
CA ILE A 22 11.50 -3.57 1.69
C ILE A 22 11.18 -3.98 3.11
N ARG A 23 10.17 -4.85 3.30
CA ARG A 23 9.81 -5.36 4.63
C ARG A 23 10.99 -6.03 5.31
N GLU A 24 11.63 -7.00 4.65
CA GLU A 24 12.84 -7.70 5.14
C GLU A 24 13.95 -6.71 5.51
N TYR A 25 14.16 -5.69 4.69
CA TYR A 25 15.14 -4.64 4.98
C TYR A 25 14.78 -3.86 6.25
N LEU A 26 13.52 -3.45 6.41
CA LEU A 26 13.04 -2.76 7.62
C LEU A 26 13.19 -3.63 8.87
N GLU A 27 12.97 -4.95 8.80
CA GLU A 27 13.15 -5.84 9.95
C GLU A 27 14.63 -6.03 10.28
N SER A 28 15.46 -6.34 9.27
CA SER A 28 16.89 -6.61 9.47
C SER A 28 17.70 -5.41 9.95
N LYS A 29 17.20 -4.19 9.73
CA LYS A 29 17.82 -2.94 10.17
C LYS A 29 17.11 -2.29 11.37
N GLU A 30 16.08 -2.94 11.92
CA GLU A 30 15.26 -2.40 13.01
C GLU A 30 14.56 -1.06 12.69
N LEU A 31 14.38 -0.74 11.40
CA LEU A 31 13.86 0.53 10.91
C LEU A 31 12.32 0.60 10.85
N LYS A 32 11.61 -0.46 11.27
CA LYS A 32 10.13 -0.49 11.24
C LYS A 32 9.49 0.70 11.96
N LYS A 33 10.11 1.16 13.06
CA LYS A 33 9.63 2.31 13.84
C LYS A 33 9.89 3.65 13.14
N ASP A 34 10.93 3.71 12.31
CA ASP A 34 11.28 4.91 11.53
C ASP A 34 10.43 5.05 10.26
N PHE A 35 9.94 3.92 9.72
CA PHE A 35 9.08 3.90 8.53
C PHE A 35 7.77 3.12 8.78
N PRO A 36 6.95 3.56 9.75
CA PRO A 36 5.80 2.78 10.20
C PRO A 36 4.68 2.72 9.14
N ILE A 37 4.54 3.77 8.32
CA ILE A 37 3.59 3.81 7.19
C ILE A 37 4.05 2.87 6.05
N MET A 38 5.35 2.89 5.71
CA MET A 38 5.89 1.97 4.71
C MET A 38 5.73 0.51 5.15
N ASN A 39 6.02 0.23 6.42
CA ASN A 39 5.83 -1.10 7.01
C ASN A 39 4.35 -1.52 6.95
N PHE A 40 3.40 -0.62 7.19
CA PHE A 40 1.98 -0.90 7.03
C PHE A 40 1.63 -1.37 5.60
N PHE A 41 2.05 -0.64 4.56
CA PHE A 41 1.77 -1.01 3.17
C PHE A 41 2.44 -2.32 2.75
N CYS A 42 3.70 -2.55 3.17
CA CYS A 42 4.36 -3.82 2.94
C CYS A 42 3.60 -5.00 3.58
N ASN A 43 3.04 -4.80 4.77
CA ASN A 43 2.22 -5.82 5.43
C ASN A 43 0.89 -6.02 4.71
N TRP A 44 0.23 -4.96 4.24
CA TRP A 44 -1.04 -5.07 3.52
C TRP A 44 -0.90 -5.91 2.26
N ALA A 45 0.14 -5.68 1.45
CA ALA A 45 0.38 -6.46 0.23
C ALA A 45 0.58 -7.96 0.47
N LEU A 46 0.87 -8.38 1.71
CA LEU A 46 1.18 -9.76 2.08
C LEU A 46 0.14 -10.38 3.03
N HIS A 47 -0.70 -9.56 3.67
CA HIS A 47 -1.56 -9.99 4.76
C HIS A 47 -2.92 -9.29 4.71
N ILE A 48 -3.98 -10.09 4.61
CA ILE A 48 -5.38 -9.64 4.67
C ILE A 48 -5.82 -9.12 6.05
N LYS A 49 -5.05 -9.42 7.10
CA LYS A 49 -5.37 -9.03 8.48
C LYS A 49 -4.21 -8.24 9.07
N ILE A 50 -4.48 -6.99 9.42
CA ILE A 50 -3.51 -6.11 10.07
C ILE A 50 -4.05 -5.70 11.44
N GLU A 51 -3.21 -5.89 12.46
CA GLU A 51 -3.56 -5.58 13.84
C GLU A 51 -3.18 -4.14 14.22
N ASP A 52 -1.98 -3.71 13.84
CA ASP A 52 -1.52 -2.35 14.10
C ASP A 52 -1.75 -1.44 12.90
N THR A 53 -2.77 -0.60 13.03
CA THR A 53 -3.11 0.44 12.05
C THR A 53 -2.86 1.84 12.60
N LYS A 54 -2.25 1.99 13.79
CA LYS A 54 -1.96 3.31 14.38
C LYS A 54 -1.19 4.24 13.44
N PRO A 55 -0.16 3.76 12.70
CA PRO A 55 0.61 4.63 11.80
C PRO A 55 -0.23 5.28 10.68
N VAL A 56 -1.35 4.67 10.33
CA VAL A 56 -2.24 5.09 9.25
C VAL A 56 -3.66 5.35 9.75
N GLU A 57 -3.84 5.56 11.06
CA GLU A 57 -5.18 5.73 11.65
C GLU A 57 -5.96 6.87 10.99
N TRP A 58 -5.27 7.97 10.64
CA TRP A 58 -5.85 9.09 9.92
C TRP A 58 -6.38 8.66 8.53
N LEU A 59 -5.63 7.83 7.80
CA LEU A 59 -6.01 7.33 6.48
C LEU A 59 -7.25 6.43 6.61
N ILE A 60 -7.24 5.51 7.59
CA ILE A 60 -8.36 4.63 7.87
C ILE A 60 -9.61 5.44 8.23
N LYS A 61 -9.49 6.44 9.11
CA LYS A 61 -10.62 7.33 9.46
C LYS A 61 -11.15 8.07 8.25
N THR A 62 -10.28 8.62 7.40
CA THR A 62 -10.71 9.27 6.15
C THR A 62 -11.45 8.29 5.26
N ILE A 63 -10.97 7.05 5.13
CA ILE A 63 -11.62 6.01 4.34
C ILE A 63 -12.99 5.61 4.92
N VAL A 64 -13.13 5.51 6.24
CA VAL A 64 -14.39 5.05 6.83
C VAL A 64 -15.43 6.17 6.88
N TYR A 65 -15.04 7.40 7.18
CA TYR A 65 -15.99 8.49 7.42
C TYR A 65 -16.38 9.30 6.19
N SER A 66 -15.75 9.07 5.04
CA SER A 66 -16.20 9.74 3.82
C SER A 66 -17.55 9.18 3.39
N LYS A 67 -18.49 10.09 3.10
CA LYS A 67 -19.88 9.75 2.71
C LYS A 67 -20.02 9.43 1.21
N GLU A 68 -18.94 9.51 0.45
CA GLU A 68 -18.90 9.37 -1.01
C GLU A 68 -17.93 8.26 -1.43
N ASN A 69 -17.99 7.84 -2.71
CA ASN A 69 -17.02 6.92 -3.30
C ASN A 69 -15.61 7.49 -3.17
N ILE A 70 -14.79 6.87 -2.32
CA ILE A 70 -13.45 7.36 -2.04
C ILE A 70 -12.52 6.86 -3.12
N SER A 71 -11.83 7.80 -3.76
CA SER A 71 -10.77 7.48 -4.70
C SER A 71 -9.63 6.76 -3.97
N THR A 72 -9.12 5.70 -4.59
CA THR A 72 -7.87 5.05 -4.19
C THR A 72 -6.64 5.97 -4.25
N ASP A 73 -6.77 7.17 -4.84
CA ASP A 73 -5.68 8.14 -4.88
C ASP A 73 -5.17 8.53 -3.49
N ILE A 74 -6.01 8.53 -2.44
CA ILE A 74 -5.54 8.80 -1.08
C ILE A 74 -4.60 7.69 -0.57
N ILE A 75 -4.89 6.42 -0.89
CA ILE A 75 -4.06 5.27 -0.56
C ILE A 75 -2.73 5.38 -1.32
N ILE A 76 -2.80 5.66 -2.62
CA ILE A 76 -1.62 5.73 -3.48
C ILE A 76 -0.74 6.94 -3.15
N ALA A 77 -1.32 8.10 -2.85
CA ALA A 77 -0.57 9.28 -2.42
C ALA A 77 0.15 9.02 -1.08
N THR A 78 -0.54 8.36 -0.14
CA THR A 78 0.05 7.99 1.16
C THR A 78 1.19 6.98 0.99
N PHE A 79 0.98 5.97 0.13
CA PHE A 79 2.02 5.00 -0.22
C PHE A 79 3.22 5.70 -0.86
N TYR A 80 2.99 6.53 -1.89
CA TYR A 80 4.05 7.21 -2.62
C TYR A 80 4.90 8.08 -1.70
N SER A 81 4.27 8.85 -0.81
CA SER A 81 5.00 9.67 0.18
C SER A 81 5.89 8.78 1.06
N ALA A 82 5.35 7.71 1.63
CA ALA A 82 6.10 6.82 2.50
C ALA A 82 7.23 6.07 1.75
N PHE A 83 6.98 5.71 0.50
CA PHE A 83 7.93 5.02 -0.35
C PHE A 83 9.07 5.92 -0.80
N ASN A 84 8.76 7.16 -1.18
CA ASN A 84 9.74 8.19 -1.53
C ASN A 84 10.63 8.53 -0.31
N ASP A 85 10.03 8.73 0.87
CA ASP A 85 10.77 8.96 2.11
C ASP A 85 11.71 7.79 2.45
N PHE A 86 11.23 6.56 2.28
CA PHE A 86 12.04 5.36 2.46
C PHE A 86 13.23 5.34 1.48
N ILE A 87 12.98 5.40 0.17
CA ILE A 87 14.01 5.34 -0.86
C ILE A 87 15.07 6.43 -0.65
N GLY A 88 14.64 7.67 -0.39
CA GLY A 88 15.54 8.80 -0.18
C GLY A 88 16.46 8.61 1.02
N LYS A 89 15.98 7.96 2.08
CA LYS A 89 16.77 7.72 3.30
C LYS A 89 17.68 6.49 3.19
N VAL A 90 17.31 5.49 2.40
CA VAL A 90 18.10 4.26 2.22
C VAL A 90 18.96 4.25 0.94
N TRP A 91 19.02 5.37 0.20
CA TRP A 91 19.86 5.57 -0.97
C TRP A 91 19.65 4.50 -2.06
N LEU A 92 18.40 4.11 -2.29
CA LEU A 92 18.04 3.15 -3.32
C LEU A 92 17.82 3.84 -4.69
N PRO A 93 17.97 3.10 -5.81
CA PRO A 93 17.67 3.64 -7.13
C PRO A 93 16.23 4.17 -7.22
N MET A 94 16.07 5.37 -7.78
CA MET A 94 14.79 6.05 -7.94
C MET A 94 14.05 5.68 -9.24
N GLY A 95 14.58 4.76 -10.06
CA GLY A 95 14.02 4.44 -11.39
C GLY A 95 12.55 3.97 -11.36
N ILE A 96 12.13 3.35 -10.25
CA ILE A 96 10.72 2.97 -10.01
C ILE A 96 9.77 4.16 -9.81
N LEU A 97 10.30 5.31 -9.38
CA LEU A 97 9.54 6.54 -9.14
C LEU A 97 9.42 7.42 -10.38
N GLU A 98 10.05 7.05 -11.50
CA GLU A 98 9.86 7.71 -12.78
C GLU A 98 8.41 7.53 -13.27
N ASP A 99 7.80 8.59 -13.81
CA ASP A 99 6.35 8.69 -14.04
C ASP A 99 5.72 7.46 -14.73
N ASN A 100 6.34 6.93 -15.79
CA ASN A 100 5.82 5.78 -16.51
C ASN A 100 5.91 4.48 -15.71
N ASN A 101 7.03 4.26 -15.01
CA ASN A 101 7.24 3.08 -14.17
C ASN A 101 6.32 3.12 -12.95
N PHE A 102 6.20 4.29 -12.33
CA PHE A 102 5.33 4.46 -11.17
C PHE A 102 3.85 4.30 -11.54
N LYS A 103 3.45 4.73 -12.74
CA LYS A 103 2.08 4.49 -13.23
C LYS A 103 1.76 2.99 -13.32
N ILE A 104 2.65 2.18 -13.90
CA ILE A 104 2.45 0.72 -13.98
C ILE A 104 2.47 0.11 -12.58
N PHE A 105 3.42 0.52 -11.75
CA PHE A 105 3.51 0.10 -10.35
C PHE A 105 2.22 0.39 -9.57
N LYS A 106 1.64 1.59 -9.72
CA LYS A 106 0.37 1.99 -9.10
C LYS A 106 -0.75 1.01 -9.48
N PHE A 107 -0.89 0.67 -10.75
CA PHE A 107 -1.94 -0.24 -11.20
C PHE A 107 -1.78 -1.64 -10.61
N LEU A 108 -0.56 -2.19 -10.67
CA LEU A 108 -0.26 -3.51 -10.11
C LEU A 108 -0.42 -3.54 -8.58
N LEU A 109 -0.07 -2.45 -7.89
CA LEU A 109 -0.26 -2.32 -6.46
C LEU A 109 -1.75 -2.33 -6.08
N LEU A 110 -2.59 -1.64 -6.84
CA LEU A 110 -4.04 -1.65 -6.63
C LEU A 110 -4.65 -3.01 -6.96
N ASP A 111 -4.15 -3.72 -7.97
CA ASP A 111 -4.56 -5.10 -8.25
C ASP A 111 -4.23 -6.03 -7.07
N ILE A 112 -3.02 -5.92 -6.50
CA ILE A 112 -2.64 -6.65 -5.28
C ILE A 112 -3.59 -6.33 -4.13
N TYR A 113 -3.82 -5.05 -3.82
CA TYR A 113 -4.70 -4.65 -2.73
C TYR A 113 -6.18 -5.01 -2.96
N SER A 114 -6.62 -5.11 -4.22
CA SER A 114 -7.96 -5.61 -4.53
C SER A 114 -8.13 -7.10 -4.23
N SER A 115 -7.03 -7.87 -4.32
CA SER A 115 -6.98 -9.29 -3.98
C SER A 115 -6.66 -9.56 -2.51
N THR A 116 -6.26 -8.52 -1.75
CA THR A 116 -5.92 -8.62 -0.34
C THR A 116 -6.78 -7.64 0.49
N PRO A 117 -8.04 -7.98 0.80
CA PRO A 117 -8.91 -7.11 1.58
C PRO A 117 -8.30 -6.83 2.95
N LEU A 118 -8.38 -5.57 3.40
CA LEU A 118 -7.79 -5.12 4.65
C LEU A 118 -8.79 -5.28 5.80
N ILE A 119 -8.56 -6.28 6.64
CA ILE A 119 -9.34 -6.51 7.85
C ILE A 119 -8.62 -5.89 9.05
N ILE A 120 -9.23 -4.88 9.65
CA ILE A 120 -8.69 -4.13 10.79
C ILE A 120 -9.34 -4.60 12.08
N LYS A 121 -8.57 -5.32 12.91
CA LYS A 121 -9.09 -5.88 14.18
C LYS A 121 -9.38 -4.81 15.24
N THR A 122 -8.58 -3.75 15.27
CA THR A 122 -8.62 -2.73 16.34
C THR A 122 -9.91 -1.90 16.35
N PHE A 123 -10.72 -1.96 15.29
CA PHE A 123 -11.94 -1.16 15.14
C PHE A 123 -13.20 -2.01 14.87
N ASN A 124 -13.49 -3.00 15.72
CA ASN A 124 -14.68 -3.87 15.58
C ASN A 124 -14.76 -4.66 14.25
N LYS A 125 -13.61 -5.04 13.68
CA LYS A 125 -13.50 -5.74 12.38
C LYS A 125 -14.13 -4.93 11.25
N ILE A 126 -13.46 -3.84 10.90
CA ILE A 126 -13.75 -3.15 9.63
C ILE A 126 -12.99 -3.86 8.53
N GLU A 127 -13.65 -4.03 7.41
CA GLU A 127 -13.07 -4.57 6.20
C GLU A 127 -13.08 -3.48 5.14
N ILE A 128 -11.90 -3.19 4.60
CA ILE A 128 -11.68 -2.26 3.51
C ILE A 128 -11.29 -3.07 2.29
N GLU A 129 -12.14 -3.02 1.27
CA GLU A 129 -11.95 -3.70 0.00
C GLU A 129 -11.66 -2.69 -1.09
N ILE A 130 -10.66 -2.97 -1.92
CA ILE A 130 -10.44 -2.21 -3.16
C ILE A 130 -11.11 -3.00 -4.28
N ILE A 131 -12.06 -2.38 -4.97
CA ILE A 131 -12.81 -3.03 -6.05
C ILE A 131 -12.42 -2.39 -7.37
N LYS A 132 -11.89 -3.20 -8.28
CA LYS A 132 -11.59 -2.81 -9.65
C LYS A 132 -12.88 -2.69 -10.46
N ASN A 133 -13.07 -1.55 -11.11
CA ASN A 133 -14.11 -1.37 -12.11
C ASN A 133 -13.58 -1.85 -13.47
N GLU A 134 -14.02 -3.03 -13.89
CA GLU A 134 -13.58 -3.64 -15.16
C GLU A 134 -13.90 -2.78 -16.40
N LYS A 135 -14.88 -1.88 -16.32
CA LYS A 135 -15.29 -1.04 -17.45
C LYS A 135 -14.44 0.22 -17.61
N THR A 136 -13.96 0.78 -16.50
CA THR A 136 -13.25 2.06 -16.51
C THR A 136 -11.77 1.93 -16.14
N CYS A 137 -11.32 0.75 -15.73
CA CYS A 137 -9.99 0.52 -15.14
C CYS A 137 -9.70 1.37 -13.89
N ASP A 138 -10.75 1.90 -13.26
CA ASP A 138 -10.66 2.62 -12.00
C ASP A 138 -10.79 1.66 -10.82
N TYR A 139 -10.38 2.13 -9.64
CA TYR A 139 -10.55 1.40 -8.39
C TYR A 139 -11.35 2.24 -7.41
N ASN A 140 -12.32 1.60 -6.76
CA ASN A 140 -13.14 2.20 -5.72
C ASN A 140 -12.85 1.52 -4.38
N ILE A 141 -12.96 2.28 -3.31
CA ILE A 141 -12.86 1.72 -1.96
C ILE A 141 -14.27 1.39 -1.47
N PHE A 142 -14.46 0.16 -1.02
CA PHE A 142 -15.66 -0.29 -0.32
C PHE A 142 -15.32 -0.56 1.14
N VAL A 143 -16.18 -0.12 2.04
CA VAL A 143 -16.00 -0.28 3.49
C VAL A 143 -17.20 -1.05 4.04
N SER A 144 -16.93 -2.16 4.72
CA SER A 144 -17.95 -2.94 5.42
C SER A 144 -17.63 -3.03 6.92
N GLY A 145 -18.69 -3.12 7.74
CA GLY A 145 -18.60 -3.11 9.21
C GLY A 145 -19.22 -1.86 9.85
N LYS A 146 -19.27 -1.83 11.20
CA LYS A 146 -19.81 -0.70 11.96
C LYS A 146 -18.72 -0.05 12.81
N TRP A 147 -18.44 1.23 12.54
CA TRP A 147 -17.70 2.08 13.48
C TRP A 147 -18.66 2.51 14.60
N LYS A 148 -18.30 2.29 15.87
CA LYS A 148 -19.03 2.79 17.06
C LYS A 148 -18.20 3.84 17.76
#